data_AF-A0A6A0B6E7-F1
#
_entry.id   AF-A0A6A0B6E7-F1
#
_cell.length_a   1.000
_cell.length_b   1.000
_cell.length_c   1.000
_cell.angle_alpha   90.00
_cell.angle_beta   90.00
_cell.angle_gamma   90.00
#
_symmetry.space_group_name_H-M   'P 1'
#
loop_
_entity.id
_entity.type
_entity.pdbx_description
1 polymer ?
#
loop_
_entity_poly.entity_id
_entity_poly.type
_entity_poly.pdbx_seq_one_letter_code
_entity_poly.pdbx_strand_id
1 'polypeptide(L)' 'MLDVALAARISPETLRKIESGRVATPAFPTIAAIADTLGLSLDAVWTEINRAERTVGDQSAPSAERRASLAS' A
#
# COMPACT_ATOMS: atom_id res chain seq x y z
N MET A 1 15.30 6.22 6.78
CA MET A 1 14.11 7.05 7.04
C MET A 1 14.44 8.55 7.02
N LEU A 2 15.41 9.04 7.80
CA LEU A 2 15.85 10.45 7.73
C LEU A 2 16.30 10.84 6.31
N ASP A 3 17.18 10.05 5.70
CA ASP A 3 17.73 10.35 4.37
C ASP A 3 16.66 10.42 3.28
N VAL A 4 15.73 9.46 3.29
CA VAL A 4 14.57 9.44 2.37
C VAL A 4 13.70 10.68 2.56
N ALA A 5 13.41 11.07 3.79
CA ALA A 5 12.60 12.26 4.07
C ALA A 5 13.29 13.53 3.54
N LEU A 6 14.58 13.70 3.81
CA LEU A 6 15.35 14.86 3.37
C LEU A 6 15.47 14.93 1.84
N ALA A 7 15.75 13.80 1.19
CA ALA A 7 15.81 13.70 -0.26
C ALA A 7 14.44 13.99 -0.92
N ALA A 8 13.35 13.50 -0.34
CA ALA A 8 11.98 13.78 -0.76
C ALA A 8 11.46 15.17 -0.32
N ARG A 9 12.32 16.01 0.27
CA ARG A 9 11.99 17.39 0.70
C ARG A 9 10.83 17.48 1.70
N ILE A 10 10.69 16.48 2.56
CA ILE A 10 9.71 16.44 3.66
C ILE A 10 10.40 16.27 5.01
N SER A 11 9.69 16.59 6.09
CA SER A 11 10.23 16.30 7.43
C SER A 11 10.19 14.79 7.73
N PRO A 12 11.14 14.26 8.53
CA PRO A 12 11.08 12.87 8.98
C PRO A 12 9.78 12.52 9.72
N GLU A 13 9.22 13.50 10.43
CA GLU A 13 7.94 13.34 11.12
C GLU A 13 6.76 13.25 10.14
N THR A 14 6.82 13.99 9.02
CA THR A 14 5.84 13.86 7.93
C THR A 14 5.89 12.46 7.33
N LEU A 15 7.10 11.94 7.05
CA LEU A 15 7.27 10.59 6.51
C LEU A 15 6.71 9.53 7.49
N ARG A 16 7.01 9.64 8.79
CA ARG A 16 6.43 8.75 9.82
C ARG A 16 4.90 8.78 9.85
N LYS A 17 4.29 9.96 9.69
CA LYS A 17 2.82 10.08 9.66
C LYS A 17 2.23 9.42 8.41
N ILE A 18 2.93 9.49 7.27
CA ILE A 18 2.50 8.80 6.04
C ILE A 18 2.62 7.28 6.24
N GLU A 19 3.76 6.78 6.72
CA GLU A 19 4.00 5.34 6.98
C GLU A 19 2.98 4.74 7.96
N SER A 20 2.62 5.49 9.00
CA SER A 20 1.63 5.05 10.00
C SER A 20 0.17 5.27 9.60
N GLY A 21 -0.10 5.81 8.39
CA GLY A 21 -1.46 6.12 7.93
C GLY A 21 -2.13 7.29 8.64
N ARG A 22 -1.38 8.09 9.42
CA ARG A 22 -1.87 9.29 10.13
C ARG A 22 -2.00 10.51 9.24
N VAL A 23 -1.67 10.39 7.95
CA VAL A 23 -2.04 11.34 6.91
C VAL A 23 -3.09 10.67 6.03
N ALA A 24 -4.36 11.03 6.21
CA ALA A 24 -5.46 10.41 5.46
C ALA A 24 -5.36 10.66 3.94
N THR A 25 -4.89 11.84 3.55
CA THR A 25 -4.78 12.26 2.14
C THR A 25 -3.47 13.01 1.91
N PRO A 26 -2.33 12.31 1.81
CA PRO A 26 -1.07 12.96 1.46
C PRO A 26 -1.18 13.56 0.05
N ALA A 27 -0.61 14.74 -0.14
CA ALA A 27 -0.60 15.38 -1.46
C ALA A 27 0.13 14.49 -2.47
N PHE A 28 -0.42 14.34 -3.68
CA PHE A 28 0.18 13.51 -4.73
C PHE A 28 1.65 13.85 -5.02
N PRO A 29 2.07 15.12 -5.14
CA PRO A 29 3.48 15.46 -5.33
C PRO A 29 4.40 14.92 -4.22
N THR A 30 3.92 14.83 -2.99
CA THR A 30 4.67 14.25 -1.87
C THR A 30 4.92 12.76 -2.09
N ILE A 31 3.91 12.03 -2.56
CA ILE A 31 4.04 10.60 -2.88
C ILE A 31 4.98 10.38 -4.06
N ALA A 32 4.88 11.22 -5.10
CA ALA A 32 5.77 11.18 -6.25
C ALA A 32 7.25 11.41 -5.86
N ALA A 33 7.54 12.39 -5.01
CA ALA A 33 8.90 12.67 -4.54
C ALA A 33 9.49 11.52 -3.71
N ILE A 34 8.68 10.87 -2.87
CA ILE A 34 9.11 9.70 -2.10
C ILE A 34 9.41 8.52 -3.05
N ALA A 35 8.54 8.27 -4.03
CA ALA A 35 8.73 7.19 -5.00
C ALA A 35 10.01 7.39 -5.83
N ASP A 36 10.23 8.61 -6.34
CA ASP A 36 11.45 8.98 -7.08
C ASP A 36 12.72 8.78 -6.24
N THR A 37 12.70 9.24 -4.98
CA THR A 37 13.82 9.04 -4.03
C THR A 37 14.15 7.56 -3.80
N LEU A 38 13.14 6.68 -3.85
CA LEU A 38 13.29 5.24 -3.66
C LEU A 38 13.57 4.48 -4.98
N GLY A 39 13.61 5.18 -6.13
CA GLY A 39 13.76 4.55 -7.44
C GLY A 39 12.54 3.70 -7.85
N LEU A 40 11.36 4.03 -7.32
CA LEU A 40 10.12 3.31 -7.59
C LEU A 40 9.27 4.05 -8.63
N SER A 41 8.74 3.31 -9.60
CA SER A 41 7.70 3.82 -10.49
C SER A 41 6.38 3.95 -9.71
N LEU A 42 5.63 5.03 -9.97
CA LEU A 42 4.27 5.19 -9.45
C LEU A 42 3.32 4.07 -9.90
N ASP A 43 3.56 3.46 -11.06
CA ASP A 43 2.79 2.30 -11.53
C ASP A 43 3.02 1.07 -10.64
N ALA A 44 4.25 0.89 -10.14
CA ALA A 44 4.59 -0.20 -9.24
C ALA A 44 3.90 -0.01 -7.88
N VAL A 45 3.91 1.22 -7.36
CA VAL A 45 3.21 1.59 -6.12
C VAL A 45 1.69 1.35 -6.27
N TRP A 46 1.11 1.81 -7.38
CA TRP A 46 -0.31 1.60 -7.68
C TRP A 46 -0.67 0.11 -7.78
N THR A 47 0.15 -0.68 -8.47
CA THR A 47 -0.05 -2.12 -8.64
C THR A 47 -0.08 -2.84 -7.30
N GLU A 48 0.82 -2.48 -6.38
CA GLU A 48 0.90 -3.11 -5.06
C GLU A 48 -0.28 -2.74 -4.16
N ILE A 49 -0.72 -1.48 -4.15
CA ILE A 49 -1.92 -1.04 -3.42
C ILE A 49 -3.15 -1.84 -3.88
N ASN A 50 -3.36 -1.96 -5.19
CA ASN A 50 -4.49 -2.71 -5.74
C ASN A 50 -4.38 -4.23 -5.55
N ARG A 51 -3.18 -4.74 -5.26
CA ARG A 51 -2.99 -6.15 -4.88
C ARG A 51 -3.39 -6.37 -3.42
N ALA A 52 -2.96 -5.49 -2.52
CA ALA A 52 -3.31 -5.56 -1.11
C ALA A 52 -4.83 -5.51 -0.90
N GLU A 53 -5.54 -4.61 -1.60
CA GLU A 53 -7.01 -4.52 -1.55
C GLU A 53 -7.69 -5.84 -2.00
N ARG A 54 -7.15 -6.51 -3.03
CA ARG A 54 -7.69 -7.80 -3.49
C ARG A 54 -7.44 -8.92 -2.49
N THR A 55 -6.31 -8.94 -1.79
CA THR A 55 -6.06 -9.92 -0.71
C THR A 55 -7.02 -9.73 0.47
N VAL A 56 -7.43 -8.50 0.75
CA VAL A 56 -8.45 -8.21 1.78
C VAL A 56 -9.86 -8.62 1.30
N GLY A 57 -10.17 -8.44 0.02
CA GLY A 57 -11.47 -8.80 -0.58
C GLY A 57 -11.67 -10.29 -0.86
N ASP A 58 -10.62 -11.03 -1.25
CA ASP A 58 -10.70 -12.44 -1.66
C ASP A 58 -10.79 -13.41 -0.46
N GLN A 59 -10.42 -12.97 0.74
CA GLN A 59 -10.63 -13.74 1.98
C GLN A 59 -12.11 -13.92 2.36
N SER A 60 -13.03 -13.30 1.61
CA SER A 60 -14.49 -13.44 1.79
C SER A 60 -15.13 -14.47 0.85
N ALA A 61 -14.38 -15.10 -0.06
CA ALA A 61 -14.92 -16.16 -0.90
C ALA A 61 -15.15 -17.44 -0.08
N PRO A 62 -16.38 -17.98 0.00
CA PRO A 62 -16.66 -19.13 0.86
C PRO A 62 -16.03 -20.39 0.26
N SER A 63 -15.50 -21.24 1.15
CA SER A 63 -15.10 -22.63 0.88
C SER A 63 -16.22 -23.38 0.13
N ALA A 64 -16.13 -23.40 -1.20
CA ALA A 64 -17.02 -24.16 -2.08
C ALA A 64 -16.76 -25.68 -2.00
N GLU A 65 -15.80 -26.11 -1.18
CA GLU A 65 -15.33 -27.49 -1.13
C GLU A 65 -16.08 -28.38 -0.12
N ARG A 66 -16.90 -27.82 0.80
CA ARG A 66 -17.63 -28.62 1.81
C ARG A 66 -18.97 -29.21 1.34
N ARG A 67 -19.43 -28.93 0.13
CA ARG A 67 -20.72 -29.46 -0.38
C ARG A 67 -20.63 -30.81 -1.09
N ALA A 68 -19.43 -31.29 -1.42
CA ALA A 68 -19.24 -32.56 -2.12
C ALA A 68 -19.16 -33.79 -1.19
N SER A 69 -19.06 -33.62 0.14
CA SER A 69 -18.81 -34.72 1.09
C SER A 69 -20.07 -35.32 1.76
N LEU A 70 -21.29 -34.88 1.40
CA LEU A 70 -22.55 -35.38 2.00
C LEU A 70 -23.37 -36.26 1.05
N ALA A 71 -22.81 -36.63 -0.10
CA ALA A 71 -23.40 -37.59 -1.03
C ALA A 71 -22.49 -38.83 -1.13
N SER A 72 -22.43 -39.62 -0.05
CA SER A 72 -21.96 -41.01 -0.03
C SER A 72 -22.57 -41.73 1.17
#